data_AF-A0A224XGN8-F1
#
_entry.id   AF-A0A224XGN8-F1
#
_cell.length_a   1.000
_cell.length_b   1.000
_cell.length_c   1.000
_cell.angle_alpha   90.00
_cell.angle_beta   90.00
_cell.angle_gamma   90.00
#
_symmetry.space_group_name_H-M   'P 1'
#
loop_
_entity.id
_entity.type
_entity.pdbx_description
1 polymer ?
#
loop_
_entity_poly.entity_id
_entity_poly.type
_entity_poly.pdbx_seq_one_letter_code
_entity_poly.pdbx_strand_id
1 'polypeptide(L)'
;MLSGPPWRPFLIIALLLLAAPPLRYAARHSESLCLFPERWQGSWFQSGVRQTISIRLNRFSTKGRCIASKDDDKFLIMKESGNCYRCLSIHQVHDNVLQYKETYCSNVDTLDLCSQITGDALLYSMFRLDAIPLPCPFSGYHTFFYNRGQGDCNTLASTMEPCTQDSRLLLRYQACPDVSGSESTVEELQCLATWKEGSSRYLVGKIEHGHATSNEDKYRCFVYDRSPATSVGGGTNGREDDGIAYRVAQSGDATCNGLFSPTEGSRTMTLYRAASPSRCKFPSWMSTHGHWHTLDYRRTYSLRHRNTTLRIADSEGREETRVQCSEVRGPLAGASSNGENVQIIGHFTIGCQSGYVCMVFYKRDQHVIEVQSGALTRRFEEACSKSNFDKNRAPYVTLVTSHPDQKKCPHTGRFTVSGLFKRRREERAAPQTETSNSGAQGDTTDAEEGLRMIEGCPLDLVSLLVGCDAGDTMEFRSHCGNTVTSIVSAYTCHAGWSENGTHYLITTPLSRSSLGAKRYCFIYTSSMTISGEPSVPGAGTMLAGATVRFSTSSDTCSRSLMPGTTGVLAFNITNKGTCTEISNNSPPLINYNSPLFLTVTVILFFAQFR
;
A
#
# COMPACT_ATOMS: atom_id res chain seq x y z
N MET A 1 -69.11 47.83 6.27
CA MET A 1 -67.92 47.03 6.64
C MET A 1 -67.86 45.89 5.63
N LEU A 2 -67.14 46.04 4.50
CA LEU A 2 -65.69 45.88 4.28
C LEU A 2 -65.21 44.43 4.46
N SER A 3 -65.00 43.73 3.33
CA SER A 3 -63.81 42.90 3.07
C SER A 3 -63.85 42.36 1.63
N GLY A 4 -63.13 43.01 0.71
CA GLY A 4 -62.86 42.52 -0.64
C GLY A 4 -61.57 41.67 -0.70
N PRO A 5 -61.39 40.82 -1.74
CA PRO A 5 -60.39 39.76 -1.76
C PRO A 5 -58.96 40.24 -2.14
N PRO A 6 -57.90 39.49 -1.76
CA PRO A 6 -56.51 39.96 -1.75
C PRO A 6 -55.76 39.60 -3.03
N TRP A 7 -55.97 40.31 -4.14
CA TRP A 7 -55.24 40.04 -5.40
C TRP A 7 -54.72 41.31 -6.09
N ARG A 8 -54.36 42.34 -5.31
CA ARG A 8 -53.85 43.62 -5.85
C ARG A 8 -52.33 43.86 -5.88
N PRO A 9 -51.42 43.09 -5.25
CA PRO A 9 -49.98 43.40 -5.36
C PRO A 9 -49.29 42.73 -6.57
N PHE A 10 -49.86 41.68 -7.18
CA PHE A 10 -49.20 40.95 -8.26
C PHE A 10 -49.34 41.58 -9.65
N LEU A 11 -50.39 42.39 -9.88
CA LEU A 11 -50.63 43.02 -11.19
C LEU A 11 -49.75 44.26 -11.45
N ILE A 12 -49.23 44.90 -10.40
CA ILE A 12 -48.35 46.08 -10.53
C ILE A 12 -46.91 45.67 -10.88
N ILE A 13 -46.45 44.51 -10.41
CA ILE A 13 -45.10 43.99 -10.72
C ILE A 13 -45.05 43.48 -12.16
N ALA A 14 -46.13 42.88 -12.67
CA ALA A 14 -46.19 42.40 -14.05
C ALA A 14 -46.20 43.56 -15.08
N LEU A 15 -46.82 44.71 -14.77
CA LEU A 15 -46.83 45.86 -15.67
C LEU A 15 -45.51 46.66 -15.66
N LEU A 16 -44.71 46.60 -14.58
CA LEU A 16 -43.39 47.24 -14.52
C LEU A 16 -42.30 46.47 -15.31
N LEU A 17 -42.50 45.18 -15.59
CA LEU A 17 -41.59 44.37 -16.42
C LEU A 17 -41.84 44.54 -17.94
N LEU A 18 -42.98 45.10 -18.35
CA LEU A 18 -43.36 45.30 -19.76
C LEU A 18 -43.07 46.72 -20.28
N ALA A 19 -42.60 47.63 -19.43
CA ALA A 19 -42.32 49.03 -19.79
C ALA A 19 -40.82 49.41 -19.75
N ALA A 20 -39.91 48.43 -19.72
CA ALA A 20 -38.49 48.70 -19.96
C ALA A 20 -38.25 48.81 -21.48
N PRO A 21 -37.69 49.92 -21.99
CA PRO A 21 -37.35 50.02 -23.41
C PRO A 21 -36.36 48.91 -23.77
N PRO A 22 -36.41 48.36 -24.99
CA PRO A 22 -35.43 47.36 -25.40
C PRO A 22 -34.05 47.98 -25.29
N LEU A 23 -33.23 47.45 -24.39
CA LEU A 23 -31.79 47.66 -24.44
C LEU A 23 -31.36 47.15 -25.82
N ARG A 24 -31.17 48.10 -26.73
CA ARG A 24 -30.45 47.86 -27.97
C ARG A 24 -29.11 47.27 -27.56
N TYR A 25 -28.97 45.96 -27.70
CA TYR A 25 -27.68 45.33 -27.84
C TYR A 25 -27.08 45.90 -29.13
N ALA A 26 -26.44 47.06 -29.00
CA ALA A 26 -25.39 47.42 -29.91
C ALA A 26 -24.35 46.32 -29.73
N ALA A 27 -24.24 45.44 -30.73
CA ALA A 27 -23.07 44.62 -30.94
C ALA A 27 -21.89 45.56 -31.18
N ARG A 28 -21.35 46.09 -30.08
CA ARG A 28 -20.05 46.75 -30.03
C ARG A 28 -19.07 45.59 -29.87
N HIS A 29 -18.10 45.50 -30.78
CA HIS A 29 -17.02 44.53 -30.78
C HIS A 29 -16.64 44.12 -29.35
N SER A 30 -16.89 42.86 -29.01
CA SER A 30 -16.51 42.27 -27.73
C SER A 30 -14.99 42.35 -27.59
N GLU A 31 -14.49 43.27 -26.77
CA GLU A 31 -13.19 43.10 -26.11
C GLU A 31 -13.32 41.86 -25.21
N SER A 32 -13.01 40.69 -25.76
CA SER A 32 -12.78 39.50 -24.95
C SER A 32 -11.66 39.82 -23.98
N LEU A 33 -11.92 39.75 -22.67
CA LEU A 33 -10.88 39.87 -21.66
C LEU A 33 -9.74 38.91 -22.03
N CYS A 34 -8.55 39.42 -22.36
CA CYS A 34 -7.41 38.53 -22.61
C CYS A 34 -7.03 37.84 -21.31
N LEU A 35 -7.33 36.55 -21.20
CA LEU A 35 -7.04 35.72 -20.05
C LEU A 35 -6.21 34.51 -20.49
N PHE A 36 -5.22 34.15 -19.69
CA PHE A 36 -4.53 32.88 -19.84
C PHE A 36 -5.45 31.75 -19.36
N PRO A 37 -5.41 30.57 -20.01
CA PRO A 37 -6.13 29.38 -19.57
C PRO A 37 -5.99 29.10 -18.07
N GLU A 38 -7.09 28.69 -17.42
CA GLU A 38 -7.11 28.39 -15.98
C GLU A 38 -6.13 27.26 -15.59
N ARG A 39 -5.96 26.28 -16.47
CA ARG A 39 -4.98 25.22 -16.27
C ARG A 39 -3.53 25.72 -16.28
N TRP A 40 -3.21 26.90 -16.80
CA TRP A 40 -1.84 27.46 -16.76
C TRP A 40 -1.53 28.22 -15.48
N GLN A 41 -2.55 28.46 -14.65
CA GLN A 41 -2.41 29.18 -13.40
C GLN A 41 -1.44 28.42 -12.48
N GLY A 42 -0.56 29.16 -11.81
CA GLY A 42 0.42 28.58 -10.89
C GLY A 42 1.82 29.16 -11.03
N SER A 43 2.80 28.35 -10.63
CA SER A 43 4.21 28.73 -10.56
C SER A 43 5.04 27.83 -11.47
N TRP A 44 5.91 28.47 -12.26
CA TRP A 44 6.65 27.84 -13.34
C TRP A 44 8.13 28.18 -13.24
N PHE A 45 8.96 27.23 -13.64
CA PHE A 45 10.39 27.38 -13.78
C PHE A 45 10.77 27.42 -15.26
N GLN A 46 11.70 28.30 -15.61
CA GLN A 46 12.28 28.43 -16.94
C GLN A 46 13.78 28.62 -16.80
N SER A 47 14.54 27.95 -17.66
CA SER A 47 15.99 28.08 -17.66
C SER A 47 16.45 29.51 -17.97
N GLY A 48 17.45 30.01 -17.25
CA GLY A 48 17.99 31.36 -17.34
C GLY A 48 17.19 32.43 -16.60
N VAL A 49 16.01 32.10 -16.05
CA VAL A 49 15.15 33.04 -15.33
C VAL A 49 15.30 32.82 -13.82
N ARG A 50 15.96 33.75 -13.14
CA ARG A 50 16.26 33.63 -11.69
C ARG A 50 15.00 33.61 -10.82
N GLN A 51 13.94 34.31 -11.22
CA GLN A 51 12.71 34.42 -10.45
C GLN A 51 11.68 33.38 -10.92
N THR A 52 10.90 32.84 -9.99
CA THR A 52 9.75 32.01 -10.33
C THR A 52 8.75 32.78 -11.20
N ILE A 53 8.34 32.18 -12.31
CA ILE A 53 7.35 32.74 -13.21
C ILE A 53 5.97 32.38 -12.64
N SER A 54 5.11 33.38 -12.43
CA SER A 54 3.71 33.15 -12.04
C SER A 54 2.79 33.62 -13.16
N ILE A 55 1.90 32.71 -13.58
CA ILE A 55 0.82 32.99 -14.52
C ILE A 55 -0.46 33.12 -13.70
N ARG A 56 -1.09 34.29 -13.74
CA ARG A 56 -2.33 34.58 -13.01
C ARG A 56 -3.29 35.42 -13.84
N LEU A 57 -4.49 34.90 -14.14
CA LEU A 57 -5.51 35.57 -14.97
C LEU A 57 -4.92 36.12 -16.28
N ASN A 58 -4.73 37.44 -16.40
CA ASN A 58 -4.12 38.11 -17.54
C ASN A 58 -2.66 38.53 -17.31
N ARG A 59 -1.98 38.06 -16.27
CA ARG A 59 -0.63 38.49 -15.87
C ARG A 59 0.37 37.35 -16.00
N PHE A 60 1.51 37.65 -16.63
CA PHE A 60 2.68 36.80 -16.76
C PHE A 60 3.84 37.53 -16.08
N SER A 61 4.25 37.10 -14.88
CA SER A 61 5.06 37.91 -13.96
C SER A 61 6.35 38.48 -14.55
N THR A 62 7.05 37.72 -15.39
CA THR A 62 8.34 38.14 -15.99
C THR A 62 8.19 38.84 -17.34
N LYS A 63 6.98 38.92 -17.90
CA LYS A 63 6.72 39.44 -19.26
C LYS A 63 5.80 40.66 -19.25
N GLY A 64 4.69 40.62 -18.52
CA GLY A 64 3.72 41.70 -18.44
C GLY A 64 2.26 41.26 -18.37
N ARG A 65 1.35 42.10 -18.86
CA ARG A 65 -0.10 41.86 -18.87
C ARG A 65 -0.58 41.55 -20.27
N CYS A 66 -1.42 40.54 -20.43
CA CYS A 66 -2.10 40.27 -21.69
C CYS A 66 -3.21 41.29 -21.95
N ILE A 67 -3.24 41.80 -23.18
CA ILE A 67 -4.24 42.76 -23.64
C ILE A 67 -5.09 42.25 -24.80
N ALA A 68 -4.58 41.30 -25.58
CA ALA A 68 -5.32 40.68 -26.67
C ALA A 68 -4.84 39.23 -26.86
N SER A 69 -5.74 38.35 -27.25
CA SER A 69 -5.42 36.96 -27.60
C SER A 69 -6.06 36.56 -28.92
N LYS A 70 -5.47 35.58 -29.59
CA LYS A 70 -5.96 34.99 -30.83
C LYS A 70 -5.69 33.49 -30.83
N ASP A 71 -6.61 32.70 -31.38
CA ASP A 71 -6.44 31.26 -31.63
C ASP A 71 -6.09 30.43 -30.37
N ASP A 72 -6.36 30.95 -29.16
CA ASP A 72 -6.03 30.37 -27.84
C ASP A 72 -4.55 30.03 -27.56
N ASP A 73 -3.64 30.34 -28.49
CA ASP A 73 -2.19 30.12 -28.38
C ASP A 73 -1.37 31.41 -28.52
N LYS A 74 -1.92 32.47 -29.12
CA LYS A 74 -1.23 33.74 -29.33
C LYS A 74 -1.74 34.81 -28.38
N PHE A 75 -0.81 35.46 -27.69
CA PHE A 75 -1.09 36.46 -26.67
C PHE A 75 -0.23 37.69 -26.88
N LEU A 76 -0.86 38.86 -27.01
CA LEU A 76 -0.19 40.14 -27.02
C LEU A 76 0.02 40.62 -25.59
N ILE A 77 1.28 40.72 -25.18
CA ILE A 77 1.70 41.05 -23.83
C ILE A 77 2.31 42.46 -23.80
N MET A 78 1.78 43.31 -22.93
CA MET A 78 2.29 44.65 -22.64
C MET A 78 3.15 44.61 -21.38
N LYS A 79 4.38 45.12 -21.45
CA LYS A 79 5.24 45.29 -20.27
C LYS A 79 4.68 46.40 -19.37
N GLU A 80 4.71 46.20 -18.05
CA GLU A 80 4.17 47.20 -17.09
C GLU A 80 4.98 48.51 -17.03
N SER A 81 6.23 48.52 -17.52
CA SER A 81 7.18 49.64 -17.35
C SER A 81 7.48 50.42 -18.64
N GLY A 82 6.52 50.55 -19.58
CA GLY A 82 6.66 51.36 -20.80
C GLY A 82 5.88 50.83 -22.01
N ASN A 83 6.00 51.49 -23.15
CA ASN A 83 5.35 51.12 -24.42
C ASN A 83 6.09 49.95 -25.09
N CYS A 84 6.04 48.77 -24.50
CA CYS A 84 6.69 47.58 -25.03
C CYS A 84 5.71 46.43 -25.14
N TYR A 85 5.37 46.08 -26.38
CA TYR A 85 4.52 44.96 -26.73
C TYR A 85 5.35 43.81 -27.28
N ARG A 86 4.97 42.58 -26.90
CA ARG A 86 5.51 41.34 -27.46
C ARG A 86 4.36 40.40 -27.75
N CYS A 87 4.43 39.68 -28.86
CA CYS A 87 3.56 38.52 -29.03
C CYS A 87 4.24 37.28 -28.46
N LEU A 88 3.50 36.50 -27.68
CA LEU A 88 3.87 35.16 -27.24
C LEU A 88 2.97 34.14 -27.94
N SER A 89 3.57 33.13 -28.57
CA SER A 89 2.88 31.93 -29.06
C SER A 89 3.16 30.80 -28.08
N ILE A 90 2.19 30.50 -27.20
CA ILE A 90 2.31 29.54 -26.10
C ILE A 90 1.53 28.28 -26.43
N HIS A 91 2.24 27.15 -26.44
CA HIS A 91 1.68 25.82 -26.64
C HIS A 91 1.77 25.01 -25.34
N GLN A 92 0.64 24.47 -24.90
CA GLN A 92 0.64 23.50 -23.83
C GLN A 92 0.91 22.11 -24.38
N VAL A 93 2.10 21.60 -24.10
CA VAL A 93 2.52 20.26 -24.53
C VAL A 93 2.06 19.21 -23.52
N HIS A 94 2.00 19.58 -22.24
CA HIS A 94 1.48 18.76 -21.14
C HIS A 94 0.99 19.68 -20.02
N ASP A 95 0.18 19.20 -19.07
CA ASP A 95 -0.29 19.98 -17.90
C ASP A 95 0.85 20.57 -17.04
N ASN A 96 2.03 19.93 -17.12
CA ASN A 96 3.25 20.31 -16.41
C ASN A 96 4.29 21.00 -17.31
N VAL A 97 4.03 21.16 -18.62
CA VAL A 97 5.00 21.69 -19.59
C VAL A 97 4.33 22.66 -20.57
N LEU A 98 4.77 23.91 -20.52
CA LEU A 98 4.45 24.91 -21.54
C LEU A 98 5.69 25.18 -22.38
N GLN A 99 5.48 25.33 -23.68
CA GLN A 99 6.52 25.80 -24.59
C GLN A 99 6.04 27.06 -25.28
N TYR A 100 6.92 28.04 -25.47
CA TYR A 100 6.53 29.26 -26.15
C TYR A 100 7.65 29.89 -26.96
N LYS A 101 7.25 30.64 -27.98
CA LYS A 101 8.10 31.55 -28.74
C LYS A 101 7.64 32.98 -28.51
N GLU A 102 8.53 33.94 -28.61
CA GLU A 102 8.17 35.36 -28.47
C GLU A 102 8.85 36.23 -29.52
N THR A 103 8.22 37.38 -29.81
CA THR A 103 8.86 38.44 -30.59
C THR A 103 9.75 39.31 -29.72
N TYR A 104 10.60 40.10 -30.37
CA TYR A 104 11.26 41.22 -29.72
C TYR A 104 10.25 42.29 -29.27
N CYS A 105 10.70 43.18 -28.39
CA CYS A 105 9.91 44.32 -27.94
C CYS A 105 9.62 45.27 -29.11
N SER A 106 8.35 45.62 -29.30
CA SER A 106 7.88 46.54 -30.33
C SER A 106 6.92 47.58 -29.75
N ASN A 107 6.78 48.72 -30.44
CA ASN A 107 5.76 49.73 -30.13
C ASN A 107 4.40 49.42 -30.79
N VAL A 108 4.31 48.33 -31.55
CA VAL A 108 3.08 47.89 -32.24
C VAL A 108 2.17 47.17 -31.25
N ASP A 109 0.98 47.70 -31.02
CA ASP A 109 -0.03 47.23 -30.08
C ASP A 109 -1.10 46.35 -30.74
N THR A 110 -0.71 45.58 -31.76
CA THR A 110 -1.62 44.70 -32.50
C THR A 110 -1.15 43.24 -32.49
N LEU A 111 -2.11 42.32 -32.58
CA LEU A 111 -1.85 40.88 -32.68
C LEU A 111 -1.10 40.49 -33.96
N ASP A 112 -1.02 41.38 -34.96
CA ASP A 112 -0.24 41.16 -36.17
C ASP A 112 1.26 41.01 -35.86
N LEU A 113 1.71 41.50 -34.70
CA LEU A 113 3.06 41.26 -34.20
C LEU A 113 3.40 39.76 -34.16
N CYS A 114 2.41 38.88 -33.91
CA CYS A 114 2.60 37.44 -33.89
C CYS A 114 3.06 36.84 -35.23
N SER A 115 2.80 37.53 -36.36
CA SER A 115 3.27 37.11 -37.68
C SER A 115 4.79 37.21 -37.84
N GLN A 116 5.47 37.95 -36.96
CA GLN A 116 6.92 38.10 -36.95
C GLN A 116 7.64 36.94 -36.24
N ILE A 117 6.91 36.00 -35.62
CA ILE A 117 7.51 34.81 -35.02
C ILE A 117 7.92 33.87 -36.15
N THR A 118 9.22 33.75 -36.38
CA THR A 118 9.78 32.87 -37.40
C THR A 118 9.87 31.41 -36.92
N GLY A 119 10.00 30.48 -37.87
CA GLY A 119 10.12 29.05 -37.57
C GLY A 119 11.39 28.71 -36.75
N ASP A 120 12.46 29.47 -36.94
CA ASP A 120 13.75 29.36 -36.26
C ASP A 120 13.84 30.17 -34.95
N ALA A 121 12.78 30.93 -34.59
CA ALA A 121 12.74 31.64 -33.33
C ALA A 121 12.94 30.70 -32.14
N LEU A 122 13.69 31.15 -31.13
CA LEU A 122 14.05 30.37 -29.96
C LEU A 122 12.79 29.86 -29.23
N LEU A 123 12.76 28.55 -28.99
CA LEU A 123 11.74 27.89 -28.21
C LEU A 123 12.14 27.88 -26.73
N TYR A 124 11.28 28.42 -25.87
CA TYR A 124 11.45 28.38 -24.43
C TYR A 124 10.58 27.29 -23.84
N SER A 125 11.13 26.50 -22.92
CA SER A 125 10.40 25.48 -22.15
C SER A 125 10.20 25.96 -20.72
N MET A 126 8.99 25.78 -20.20
CA MET A 126 8.59 26.08 -18.83
C MET A 126 8.04 24.83 -18.16
N PHE A 127 8.47 24.58 -16.93
CA PHE A 127 8.05 23.42 -16.14
C PHE A 127 7.30 23.86 -14.89
N ARG A 128 6.17 23.22 -14.62
CA ARG A 128 5.37 23.50 -13.42
C ARG A 128 6.14 23.11 -12.16
N LEU A 129 6.22 24.00 -11.17
CA LEU A 129 6.95 23.74 -9.93
C LEU A 129 6.22 22.76 -9.01
N ASP A 130 4.90 22.84 -8.97
CA ASP A 130 3.97 21.94 -8.27
C ASP A 130 3.41 20.86 -9.21
N ALA A 131 4.29 20.32 -10.07
CA ALA A 131 3.91 19.28 -11.03
C ALA A 131 3.41 18.01 -10.33
N ILE A 132 2.27 17.50 -10.79
CA ILE A 132 1.78 16.17 -10.39
C ILE A 132 2.63 15.13 -11.15
N PRO A 133 3.40 14.27 -10.44
CA PRO A 133 4.24 13.27 -11.09
C PRO A 133 3.41 12.20 -11.81
N LEU A 134 3.98 11.58 -12.83
CA LEU A 134 3.33 10.52 -13.60
C LEU A 134 4.21 9.27 -13.69
N PRO A 135 3.62 8.07 -13.93
CA PRO A 135 4.40 6.84 -14.08
C PRO A 135 5.42 6.92 -15.20
N CYS A 136 6.67 6.54 -14.92
CA CYS A 136 7.73 6.58 -15.92
C CYS A 136 7.46 5.59 -17.07
N PRO A 137 7.85 5.92 -18.32
CA PRO A 137 7.58 5.08 -19.48
C PRO A 137 8.44 3.81 -19.54
N PHE A 138 9.49 3.72 -18.71
CA PHE A 138 10.42 2.61 -18.66
C PHE A 138 10.01 1.62 -17.55
N SER A 139 9.21 0.62 -17.89
CA SER A 139 8.64 -0.30 -16.91
C SER A 139 9.59 -1.44 -16.54
N GLY A 140 9.89 -1.61 -15.25
CA GLY A 140 10.68 -2.73 -14.73
C GLY A 140 12.19 -2.47 -14.72
N TYR A 141 12.95 -3.49 -14.35
CA TYR A 141 14.40 -3.43 -14.22
C TYR A 141 15.06 -3.42 -15.61
N HIS A 142 16.02 -2.52 -15.79
CA HIS A 142 16.83 -2.44 -17.00
C HIS A 142 18.31 -2.39 -16.66
N THR A 143 19.11 -2.92 -17.56
CA THR A 143 20.54 -2.63 -17.65
C THR A 143 20.75 -1.64 -18.79
N PHE A 144 21.77 -0.79 -18.69
CA PHE A 144 22.04 0.17 -19.75
C PHE A 144 23.52 0.48 -19.91
N PHE A 145 23.85 0.89 -21.12
CA PHE A 145 25.13 1.48 -21.49
C PHE A 145 24.88 2.93 -21.89
N TYR A 146 25.87 3.80 -21.70
CA TYR A 146 25.71 5.23 -21.90
C TYR A 146 26.93 5.87 -22.54
N ASN A 147 26.73 7.02 -23.16
CA ASN A 147 27.77 7.86 -23.74
C ASN A 147 27.53 9.32 -23.32
N ARG A 148 28.59 10.02 -22.92
CA ARG A 148 28.58 11.44 -22.51
C ARG A 148 29.30 12.36 -23.51
N GLY A 149 29.47 11.92 -24.75
CA GLY A 149 30.20 12.62 -25.81
C GLY A 149 31.70 12.31 -25.90
N GLN A 150 32.22 11.45 -25.03
CA GLN A 150 33.66 11.09 -24.96
C GLN A 150 33.91 9.59 -25.23
N GLY A 151 32.92 8.88 -25.75
CA GLY A 151 32.98 7.44 -26.04
C GLY A 151 31.88 6.66 -25.32
N ASP A 152 31.62 5.44 -25.81
CA ASP A 152 30.59 4.56 -25.24
C ASP A 152 31.12 3.85 -23.99
N CYS A 153 30.51 4.12 -22.84
CA CYS A 153 30.76 3.38 -21.62
C CYS A 153 29.91 2.09 -21.61
N ASN A 154 30.53 1.00 -22.07
CA ASN A 154 29.90 -0.31 -22.22
C ASN A 154 30.66 -1.48 -21.56
N THR A 155 31.73 -1.21 -20.78
CA THR A 155 32.54 -2.26 -20.14
C THR A 155 31.78 -2.98 -19.02
N LEU A 156 31.06 -2.21 -18.19
CA LEU A 156 30.15 -2.71 -17.16
C LEU A 156 28.77 -2.11 -17.37
N ALA A 157 27.74 -2.95 -17.29
CA ALA A 157 26.37 -2.49 -17.42
C ALA A 157 25.95 -1.66 -16.21
N SER A 158 25.45 -0.45 -16.47
CA SER A 158 24.75 0.37 -15.48
C SER A 158 23.35 -0.19 -15.25
N THR A 159 22.71 0.14 -14.13
CA THR A 159 21.37 -0.40 -13.80
C THR A 159 20.35 0.70 -13.58
N MET A 160 19.12 0.43 -14.02
CA MET A 160 17.96 1.30 -13.82
C MET A 160 16.84 0.48 -13.19
N GLU A 161 16.37 0.94 -12.04
CA GLU A 161 15.40 0.23 -11.21
C GLU A 161 14.22 1.14 -10.87
N PRO A 162 12.96 0.65 -10.95
CA PRO A 162 11.83 1.43 -10.48
C PRO A 162 11.85 1.54 -8.95
N CYS A 163 11.61 2.74 -8.44
CA CYS A 163 11.39 2.95 -7.02
C CYS A 163 10.03 2.37 -6.59
N THR A 164 9.70 2.45 -5.30
CA THR A 164 8.36 2.11 -4.79
C THR A 164 7.27 2.98 -5.41
N GLN A 165 7.56 4.23 -5.76
CA GLN A 165 6.70 5.06 -6.61
C GLN A 165 7.02 4.78 -8.08
N ASP A 166 6.00 4.50 -8.91
CA ASP A 166 6.16 4.24 -10.35
C ASP A 166 6.54 5.49 -11.16
N SER A 167 6.36 6.68 -10.58
CA SER A 167 6.86 7.95 -11.11
C SER A 167 8.34 8.21 -10.87
N ARG A 168 9.06 7.28 -10.21
CA ARG A 168 10.47 7.45 -9.85
C ARG A 168 11.31 6.26 -10.29
N LEU A 169 12.48 6.55 -10.84
CA LEU A 169 13.48 5.59 -11.27
C LEU A 169 14.81 5.91 -10.58
N LEU A 170 15.54 4.86 -10.21
CA LEU A 170 16.89 4.96 -9.69
C LEU A 170 17.87 4.51 -10.77
N LEU A 171 18.76 5.41 -11.19
CA LEU A 171 19.82 5.12 -12.16
C LEU A 171 21.15 4.99 -11.42
N ARG A 172 21.81 3.85 -11.57
CA ARG A 172 23.12 3.55 -11.00
C ARG A 172 24.14 3.43 -12.13
N TYR A 173 24.90 4.49 -12.34
CA TYR A 173 25.95 4.56 -13.34
C TYR A 173 27.20 3.80 -12.86
N GLN A 174 27.82 3.07 -13.77
CA GLN A 174 29.15 2.50 -13.59
C GLN A 174 30.18 3.36 -14.34
N ALA A 175 31.36 3.55 -13.76
CA ALA A 175 32.50 4.10 -14.48
C ALA A 175 33.14 3.04 -15.38
N CYS A 176 33.54 3.43 -16.58
CA CYS A 176 34.27 2.57 -17.51
C CYS A 176 35.75 2.93 -17.50
N PRO A 177 36.66 1.94 -17.41
CA PRO A 177 38.07 2.17 -17.72
C PRO A 177 38.18 2.78 -19.13
N ASP A 178 39.10 3.74 -19.28
CA ASP A 178 39.46 4.37 -20.57
C ASP A 178 38.39 5.27 -21.24
N VAL A 179 37.23 5.49 -20.60
CA VAL A 179 36.25 6.48 -21.06
C VAL A 179 36.27 7.70 -20.13
N SER A 180 36.90 8.77 -20.60
CA SER A 180 36.95 10.05 -19.90
C SER A 180 35.53 10.55 -19.58
N GLY A 181 35.34 11.09 -18.38
CA GLY A 181 34.04 11.60 -17.91
C GLY A 181 33.00 10.53 -17.54
N SER A 182 33.31 9.24 -17.67
CA SER A 182 32.51 8.17 -17.07
C SER A 182 32.70 8.16 -15.54
N GLU A 183 31.62 7.98 -14.80
CA GLU A 183 31.63 8.14 -13.35
C GLU A 183 30.61 7.22 -12.68
N SER A 184 31.00 6.64 -11.54
CA SER A 184 30.11 5.84 -10.71
C SER A 184 29.24 6.74 -9.83
N THR A 185 28.01 6.98 -10.27
CA THR A 185 27.06 7.89 -9.61
C THR A 185 25.68 7.26 -9.52
N VAL A 186 24.89 7.75 -8.56
CA VAL A 186 23.49 7.35 -8.40
C VAL A 186 22.63 8.59 -8.56
N GLU A 187 21.70 8.53 -9.50
CA GLU A 187 20.76 9.61 -9.85
C GLU A 187 19.33 9.10 -9.66
N GLU A 188 18.48 9.88 -9.01
CA GLU A 188 17.05 9.60 -8.85
C GLU A 188 16.25 10.46 -9.84
N LEU A 189 15.55 9.83 -10.78
CA LEU A 189 14.73 10.49 -11.78
C LEU A 189 13.26 10.44 -11.40
N GLN A 190 12.62 11.59 -11.23
CA GLN A 190 11.16 11.71 -11.11
C GLN A 190 10.54 12.15 -12.43
N CYS A 191 9.63 11.36 -12.99
CA CYS A 191 8.94 11.65 -14.25
C CYS A 191 7.77 12.62 -14.04
N LEU A 192 7.70 13.67 -14.85
CA LEU A 192 6.75 14.77 -14.69
C LEU A 192 5.83 14.98 -15.89
N ALA A 193 6.29 14.70 -17.11
CA ALA A 193 5.48 14.85 -18.32
C ALA A 193 5.97 13.91 -19.41
N THR A 194 5.04 13.38 -20.20
CA THR A 194 5.39 12.65 -21.43
C THR A 194 4.46 13.06 -22.56
N TRP A 195 5.00 13.11 -23.78
CA TRP A 195 4.22 13.33 -24.99
C TRP A 195 4.90 12.63 -26.17
N LYS A 196 4.21 12.60 -27.32
CA LYS A 196 4.71 12.01 -28.55
C LYS A 196 4.62 13.04 -29.67
N GLU A 197 5.69 13.17 -30.43
CA GLU A 197 5.76 14.04 -31.61
C GLU A 197 6.45 13.28 -32.73
N GLY A 198 5.74 13.06 -33.83
CA GLY A 198 6.20 12.17 -34.91
C GLY A 198 6.42 10.73 -34.45
N SER A 199 7.62 10.18 -34.69
CA SER A 199 8.05 8.86 -34.23
C SER A 199 8.70 8.87 -32.84
N SER A 200 9.14 10.05 -32.39
CA SER A 200 9.86 10.24 -31.13
C SER A 200 8.89 10.43 -29.96
N ARG A 201 9.31 9.99 -28.77
CA ARG A 201 8.60 10.23 -27.52
C ARG A 201 9.47 11.08 -26.62
N TYR A 202 8.84 11.99 -25.90
CA TYR A 202 9.53 12.93 -25.03
C TYR A 202 9.11 12.68 -23.59
N LEU A 203 10.05 12.89 -22.68
CA LEU A 203 9.87 12.82 -21.24
C LEU A 203 10.54 14.04 -20.62
N VAL A 204 9.86 14.71 -19.71
CA VAL A 204 10.49 15.67 -18.79
C VAL A 204 10.57 15.01 -17.43
N GLY A 205 11.76 15.06 -16.85
CA GLY A 205 11.98 14.57 -15.51
C GLY A 205 12.85 15.51 -14.68
N LYS A 206 12.75 15.30 -13.37
CA LYS A 206 13.56 15.99 -12.38
C LYS A 206 14.55 15.00 -11.79
N ILE A 207 15.84 15.27 -11.97
CA ILE A 207 16.94 14.46 -11.46
C ILE A 207 17.37 15.00 -10.10
N GLU A 208 17.41 14.14 -9.10
CA GLU A 208 17.99 14.41 -7.80
C GLU A 208 19.30 13.63 -7.66
N HIS A 209 20.40 14.34 -7.35
CA HIS A 209 21.71 13.76 -7.04
C HIS A 209 22.47 14.70 -6.10
N GLY A 210 23.56 14.22 -5.50
CA GLY A 210 24.28 14.95 -4.43
C GLY A 210 24.84 16.34 -4.81
N HIS A 211 24.92 16.67 -6.11
CA HIS A 211 25.43 17.95 -6.61
C HIS A 211 24.33 18.86 -7.19
N ALA A 212 23.08 18.42 -7.25
CA ALA A 212 21.97 19.21 -7.81
C ALA A 212 21.38 20.16 -6.76
N THR A 213 21.68 21.46 -6.87
CA THR A 213 21.23 22.47 -5.88
C THR A 213 20.06 23.31 -6.37
N SER A 214 19.97 23.51 -7.69
CA SER A 214 18.96 24.38 -8.31
C SER A 214 18.06 23.62 -9.29
N ASN A 215 16.94 24.23 -9.69
CA ASN A 215 16.11 23.66 -10.75
C ASN A 215 16.84 23.60 -12.11
N GLU A 216 17.85 24.44 -12.34
CA GLU A 216 18.69 24.35 -13.54
C GLU A 216 19.48 23.05 -13.60
N ASP A 217 19.91 22.55 -12.45
CA ASP A 217 20.64 21.28 -12.35
C ASP A 217 19.68 20.09 -12.44
N LYS A 218 18.46 20.26 -11.93
CA LYS A 218 17.51 19.16 -11.72
C LYS A 218 16.64 18.85 -12.93
N TYR A 219 16.10 19.85 -13.64
CA TYR A 219 15.20 19.58 -14.77
C TYR A 219 15.98 19.11 -15.99
N ARG A 220 15.57 17.97 -16.56
CA ARG A 220 16.14 17.42 -17.79
C ARG A 220 15.04 16.89 -18.69
N CYS A 221 15.30 16.96 -19.99
CA CYS A 221 14.40 16.50 -21.03
C CYS A 221 15.03 15.29 -21.69
N PHE A 222 14.19 14.35 -22.08
CA PHE A 222 14.58 13.06 -22.63
C PHE A 222 13.80 12.80 -23.90
N VAL A 223 14.47 12.29 -24.92
CA VAL A 223 13.84 11.76 -26.13
C VAL A 223 14.15 10.29 -26.22
N TYR A 224 13.12 9.49 -26.46
CA TYR A 224 13.27 8.05 -26.53
C TYR A 224 12.42 7.44 -27.63
N ASP A 225 12.91 6.31 -28.13
CA ASP A 225 12.15 5.41 -28.97
C ASP A 225 12.16 4.00 -28.40
N ARG A 226 11.33 3.16 -29.00
CA ARG A 226 11.16 1.76 -28.62
C ARG A 226 11.56 0.93 -29.82
N SER A 227 12.58 0.10 -29.68
CA SER A 227 13.09 -0.76 -30.74
C SER A 227 13.14 -2.23 -30.30
N PRO A 228 12.97 -3.19 -31.22
CA PRO A 228 13.29 -4.59 -30.92
C PRO A 228 14.76 -4.70 -30.52
N ALA A 229 15.08 -5.41 -29.44
CA ALA A 229 16.45 -5.52 -28.94
C ALA A 229 17.41 -6.11 -29.99
N THR A 230 16.91 -6.96 -30.89
CA THR A 230 17.64 -7.53 -32.04
C THR A 230 18.16 -6.47 -33.02
N SER A 231 17.53 -5.30 -33.08
CA SER A 231 17.91 -4.20 -33.99
C SER A 231 18.97 -3.25 -33.42
N VAL A 232 19.35 -3.40 -32.14
CA VAL A 232 20.24 -2.43 -31.45
C VAL A 232 21.68 -2.94 -31.28
N GLY A 233 22.03 -4.08 -31.89
CA GLY A 233 23.44 -4.49 -32.04
C GLY A 233 24.16 -4.91 -30.75
N GLY A 234 23.44 -5.22 -29.67
CA GLY A 234 24.02 -5.73 -28.43
C GLY A 234 24.18 -7.26 -28.47
N GLY A 235 25.36 -7.74 -28.89
CA GLY A 235 25.68 -9.16 -28.84
C GLY A 235 25.91 -9.66 -27.40
N THR A 236 25.11 -10.65 -26.96
CA THR A 236 25.62 -11.80 -26.19
C THR A 236 24.76 -13.03 -26.47
N ASN A 237 25.43 -14.17 -26.48
CA ASN A 237 24.94 -15.49 -26.86
C ASN A 237 23.64 -15.91 -26.15
N GLY A 238 22.68 -16.35 -26.97
CA GLY A 238 21.78 -17.44 -26.62
C GLY A 238 20.72 -17.13 -25.57
N ARG A 239 19.67 -16.42 -25.99
CA ARG A 239 18.25 -16.83 -25.84
C ARG A 239 17.38 -15.77 -26.54
N GLU A 240 16.53 -16.22 -27.46
CA GLU A 240 15.38 -15.47 -27.96
C GLU A 240 14.51 -15.09 -26.76
N ASP A 241 14.72 -13.90 -26.18
CA ASP A 241 13.65 -13.19 -25.52
C ASP A 241 13.35 -12.00 -26.44
N ASP A 242 12.10 -11.92 -26.88
CA ASP A 242 11.50 -10.86 -27.69
C ASP A 242 11.50 -9.55 -26.88
N GLY A 243 12.70 -9.06 -26.62
CA GLY A 243 13.00 -8.00 -25.70
C GLY A 243 12.84 -6.67 -26.40
N ILE A 244 12.19 -5.73 -25.70
CA ILE A 244 12.15 -4.34 -26.12
C ILE A 244 13.37 -3.64 -25.55
N ALA A 245 14.10 -2.93 -26.40
CA ALA A 245 15.11 -1.96 -25.99
C ALA A 245 14.56 -0.54 -26.13
N TYR A 246 15.06 0.37 -25.31
CA TYR A 246 14.79 1.79 -25.44
C TYR A 246 16.09 2.53 -25.71
N ARG A 247 16.17 3.28 -26.82
CA ARG A 247 17.23 4.27 -26.99
C ARG A 247 16.73 5.57 -26.39
N VAL A 248 17.57 6.23 -25.62
CA VAL A 248 17.21 7.43 -24.86
C VAL A 248 18.34 8.44 -24.99
N ALA A 249 18.01 9.67 -25.38
CA ALA A 249 18.88 10.83 -25.29
C ALA A 249 18.38 11.75 -24.18
N GLN A 250 19.29 12.39 -23.46
CA GLN A 250 19.05 13.34 -22.38
C GLN A 250 19.69 14.70 -22.73
N SER A 251 18.98 15.79 -22.42
CA SER A 251 19.48 17.15 -22.56
C SER A 251 20.63 17.46 -21.58
N GLY A 252 21.48 18.42 -21.94
CA GLY A 252 22.56 18.89 -21.04
C GLY A 252 22.06 19.82 -19.93
N ASP A 253 20.97 20.53 -20.20
CA ASP A 253 20.37 21.54 -19.34
C ASP A 253 18.84 21.42 -19.32
N ALA A 254 18.18 22.38 -18.65
CA ALA A 254 16.73 22.45 -18.53
C ALA A 254 16.03 23.10 -19.75
N THR A 255 16.73 23.47 -20.83
CA THR A 255 16.09 24.17 -21.96
C THR A 255 15.29 23.23 -22.88
N CYS A 256 15.60 21.93 -22.84
CA CYS A 256 15.19 20.91 -23.81
C CYS A 256 15.68 21.13 -25.25
N ASN A 257 16.51 22.15 -25.51
CA ASN A 257 16.98 22.44 -26.86
C ASN A 257 18.04 21.45 -27.32
N GLY A 258 18.10 21.20 -28.63
CA GLY A 258 19.09 20.29 -29.23
C GLY A 258 18.80 18.80 -29.05
N LEU A 259 17.58 18.44 -28.64
CA LEU A 259 17.17 17.06 -28.39
C LEU A 259 16.16 16.59 -29.45
N PHE A 260 16.65 16.32 -30.66
CA PHE A 260 15.81 16.00 -31.83
C PHE A 260 15.59 14.49 -32.03
N SER A 261 16.55 13.66 -31.59
CA SER A 261 16.51 12.22 -31.78
C SER A 261 17.03 11.47 -30.54
N PRO A 262 16.66 10.18 -30.36
CA PRO A 262 17.18 9.35 -29.27
C PRO A 262 18.70 9.07 -29.34
N THR A 263 19.35 9.46 -30.43
CA THR A 263 20.80 9.27 -30.67
C THR A 263 21.60 10.56 -30.51
N GLU A 264 20.96 11.70 -30.32
CA GLU A 264 21.60 13.02 -30.23
C GLU A 264 21.18 13.71 -28.94
N GLY A 265 22.15 13.93 -28.04
CA GLY A 265 21.93 14.60 -26.77
C GLY A 265 23.23 14.72 -25.98
N SER A 266 23.20 15.39 -24.83
CA SER A 266 24.36 15.51 -23.95
C SER A 266 24.76 14.16 -23.34
N ARG A 267 23.78 13.28 -23.14
CA ARG A 267 23.98 11.90 -22.71
C ARG A 267 23.03 11.01 -23.50
N THR A 268 23.55 9.97 -24.13
CA THR A 268 22.73 8.93 -24.78
C THR A 268 22.88 7.63 -24.02
N MET A 269 21.84 6.81 -24.00
CA MET A 269 21.83 5.52 -23.34
C MET A 269 20.92 4.54 -24.07
N THR A 270 21.27 3.26 -23.98
CA THR A 270 20.45 2.17 -24.50
C THR A 270 20.04 1.26 -23.34
N LEU A 271 18.74 1.23 -23.06
CA LEU A 271 18.14 0.45 -21.98
C LEU A 271 17.72 -0.93 -22.52
N TYR A 272 18.25 -1.98 -21.91
CA TYR A 272 17.87 -3.37 -22.14
C TYR A 272 17.09 -3.87 -20.94
N ARG A 273 16.00 -4.60 -21.18
CA ARG A 273 15.27 -5.23 -20.08
C ARG A 273 16.22 -6.16 -19.32
N ALA A 274 16.35 -5.95 -18.02
CA ALA A 274 17.16 -6.83 -17.21
C ALA A 274 16.54 -8.23 -17.24
N ALA A 275 17.37 -9.25 -17.47
CA ALA A 275 16.92 -10.62 -17.42
C ALA A 275 16.33 -10.89 -16.04
N SER A 276 15.02 -11.16 -15.97
CA SER A 276 14.44 -11.66 -14.73
C SER A 276 15.17 -12.96 -14.38
N PRO A 277 15.56 -13.21 -13.12
CA PRO A 277 16.03 -14.53 -12.72
C PRO A 277 14.87 -15.50 -12.99
N SER A 278 14.90 -16.17 -14.14
CA SER A 278 13.73 -16.84 -14.74
C SER A 278 13.24 -18.06 -13.94
N ARG A 279 13.81 -18.28 -12.76
CA ARG A 279 13.57 -19.42 -11.88
C ARG A 279 13.20 -19.04 -10.44
N CYS A 280 13.37 -17.79 -10.01
CA CYS A 280 13.03 -17.41 -8.64
C CYS A 280 11.57 -16.96 -8.56
N LYS A 281 10.74 -17.76 -7.90
CA LYS A 281 9.35 -17.42 -7.59
C LYS A 281 9.08 -17.70 -6.13
N PHE A 282 8.23 -16.85 -5.55
CA PHE A 282 7.62 -17.16 -4.27
C PHE A 282 6.75 -18.43 -4.39
N PRO A 283 6.60 -19.21 -3.29
CA PRO A 283 5.88 -20.46 -3.32
C PRO A 283 4.44 -20.29 -3.81
N SER A 284 3.96 -21.25 -4.61
CA SER A 284 2.61 -21.18 -5.22
C SER A 284 1.50 -21.14 -4.18
N TRP A 285 1.67 -21.81 -3.03
CA TRP A 285 0.71 -21.77 -1.93
C TRP A 285 0.51 -20.36 -1.34
N MET A 286 1.49 -19.46 -1.49
CA MET A 286 1.34 -18.06 -1.08
C MET A 286 0.52 -17.26 -2.11
N SER A 287 0.47 -17.71 -3.36
CA SER A 287 -0.30 -17.08 -4.43
C SER A 287 -1.73 -17.57 -4.56
N THR A 288 -2.07 -18.68 -3.91
CA THR A 288 -3.46 -19.20 -3.83
C THR A 288 -4.41 -18.13 -3.31
N HIS A 289 -3.93 -17.24 -2.44
CA HIS A 289 -4.67 -16.10 -1.94
C HIS A 289 -4.04 -14.80 -2.45
N GLY A 290 -4.86 -13.86 -2.90
CA GLY A 290 -4.38 -12.59 -3.48
C GLY A 290 -3.73 -11.64 -2.45
N HIS A 291 -4.15 -11.73 -1.18
CA HIS A 291 -3.71 -10.86 -0.10
C HIS A 291 -3.59 -11.61 1.23
N TRP A 292 -2.53 -11.30 1.97
CA TRP A 292 -2.24 -11.78 3.31
C TRP A 292 -2.12 -10.58 4.24
N HIS A 293 -2.65 -10.67 5.45
CA HIS A 293 -2.70 -9.56 6.40
C HIS A 293 -2.08 -9.97 7.73
N THR A 294 -1.45 -9.02 8.42
CA THR A 294 -1.11 -9.21 9.85
C THR A 294 -2.40 -9.35 10.68
N LEU A 295 -2.31 -9.92 11.89
CA LEU A 295 -3.49 -10.17 12.74
C LEU A 295 -4.23 -8.86 13.11
N ASP A 296 -3.47 -7.78 13.26
CA ASP A 296 -3.96 -6.42 13.52
C ASP A 296 -4.36 -5.65 12.24
N TYR A 297 -4.23 -6.26 11.06
CA TYR A 297 -4.49 -5.66 9.74
C TYR A 297 -3.66 -4.43 9.39
N ARG A 298 -2.59 -4.11 10.14
CA ARG A 298 -1.75 -2.93 9.84
C ARG A 298 -0.95 -3.08 8.56
N ARG A 299 -0.61 -4.31 8.16
CA ARG A 299 0.18 -4.58 6.95
C ARG A 299 -0.49 -5.64 6.09
N THR A 300 -0.35 -5.45 4.78
CA THR A 300 -0.84 -6.33 3.72
C THR A 300 0.31 -6.76 2.84
N TYR A 301 0.39 -8.06 2.61
CA TYR A 301 1.37 -8.76 1.79
C TYR A 301 0.65 -9.29 0.54
N SER A 302 1.15 -8.98 -0.65
CA SER A 302 0.52 -9.38 -1.92
C SER A 302 1.57 -9.76 -2.96
N LEU A 303 1.32 -10.83 -3.70
CA LEU A 303 2.19 -11.25 -4.78
C LEU A 303 1.81 -10.58 -6.10
N ARG A 304 2.82 -10.15 -6.86
CA ARG A 304 2.69 -9.54 -8.19
C ARG A 304 3.65 -10.19 -9.18
N HIS A 305 3.49 -9.83 -10.45
CA HIS A 305 4.36 -10.23 -11.56
C HIS A 305 4.58 -11.76 -11.65
N ARG A 306 3.49 -12.54 -11.66
CA ARG A 306 3.53 -14.01 -11.72
C ARG A 306 4.35 -14.63 -10.58
N ASN A 307 4.11 -14.16 -9.36
CA ASN A 307 4.73 -14.62 -8.10
C ASN A 307 6.24 -14.35 -7.99
N THR A 308 6.77 -13.36 -8.70
CA THR A 308 8.20 -12.99 -8.61
C THR A 308 8.45 -11.83 -7.65
N THR A 309 7.42 -11.06 -7.30
CA THR A 309 7.53 -9.88 -6.43
C THR A 309 6.51 -9.94 -5.32
N LEU A 310 6.97 -9.78 -4.08
CA LEU A 310 6.16 -9.58 -2.90
C LEU A 310 6.06 -8.07 -2.61
N ARG A 311 4.85 -7.53 -2.61
CA ARG A 311 4.54 -6.17 -2.16
C ARG A 311 4.03 -6.23 -0.73
N ILE A 312 4.66 -5.45 0.15
CA ILE A 312 4.25 -5.25 1.54
C ILE A 312 3.82 -3.79 1.63
N ALA A 313 2.59 -3.54 2.06
CA ALA A 313 2.05 -2.18 2.22
C ALA A 313 1.35 -2.06 3.57
N ASP A 314 1.30 -0.86 4.14
CA ASP A 314 0.41 -0.60 5.27
C ASP A 314 -1.08 -0.68 4.86
N SER A 315 -1.98 -0.53 5.84
CA SER A 315 -3.44 -0.57 5.61
C SER A 315 -3.95 0.52 4.67
N GLU A 316 -3.22 1.62 4.51
CA GLU A 316 -3.59 2.76 3.66
C GLU A 316 -2.82 2.79 2.33
N GLY A 317 -1.91 1.85 2.12
CA GLY A 317 -1.04 1.77 0.96
C GLY A 317 0.14 2.74 0.94
N ARG A 318 0.46 3.42 2.05
CA ARG A 318 1.46 4.52 2.09
C ARG A 318 2.90 4.03 2.23
N GLU A 319 3.17 3.10 3.14
CA GLU A 319 4.50 2.50 3.34
C GLU A 319 4.69 1.24 2.48
N GLU A 320 5.03 1.41 1.19
CA GLU A 320 5.25 0.29 0.28
C GLU A 320 6.70 -0.21 0.34
N THR A 321 6.87 -1.51 0.59
CA THR A 321 8.12 -2.26 0.37
C THR A 321 7.89 -3.27 -0.74
N ARG A 322 8.80 -3.34 -1.71
CA ARG A 322 8.80 -4.38 -2.75
C ARG A 322 9.96 -5.33 -2.53
N VAL A 323 9.72 -6.62 -2.67
CA VAL A 323 10.74 -7.66 -2.56
C VAL A 323 10.66 -8.54 -3.79
N GLN A 324 11.61 -8.39 -4.71
CA GLN A 324 11.74 -9.27 -5.87
C GLN A 324 12.55 -10.52 -5.50
N CYS A 325 12.09 -11.69 -5.90
CA CYS A 325 12.78 -12.95 -5.64
C CYS A 325 14.12 -12.99 -6.39
N SER A 326 15.24 -13.11 -5.67
CA SER A 326 16.58 -13.28 -6.26
C SER A 326 17.02 -14.73 -6.25
N GLU A 327 16.94 -15.41 -5.09
CA GLU A 327 17.28 -16.82 -4.93
C GLU A 327 16.30 -17.52 -3.97
N VAL A 328 15.86 -18.72 -4.33
CA VAL A 328 15.16 -19.63 -3.40
C VAL A 328 16.18 -20.65 -2.90
N ARG A 329 16.59 -20.54 -1.65
CA ARG A 329 17.33 -21.59 -0.95
C ARG A 329 16.26 -22.55 -0.43
N GLY A 330 16.33 -23.82 -0.84
CA GLY A 330 15.26 -24.82 -0.69
C GLY A 330 14.75 -25.04 0.76
N PRO A 331 13.92 -26.06 1.01
CA PRO A 331 13.38 -26.28 2.34
C PRO A 331 14.49 -26.35 3.39
N LEU A 332 14.30 -25.63 4.51
CA LEU A 332 15.28 -25.59 5.60
C LEU A 332 15.67 -27.01 6.01
N ALA A 333 16.96 -27.23 6.31
CA ALA A 333 17.45 -28.54 6.76
C ALA A 333 16.60 -29.09 7.91
N GLY A 334 16.05 -30.30 7.73
CA GLY A 334 15.12 -30.95 8.67
C GLY A 334 13.62 -30.81 8.36
N ALA A 335 13.24 -30.11 7.28
CA ALA A 335 11.85 -30.07 6.82
C ALA A 335 11.54 -31.27 5.91
N SER A 336 10.37 -31.89 6.14
CA SER A 336 9.77 -32.91 5.27
C SER A 336 9.77 -32.46 3.81
N SER A 337 9.87 -33.39 2.86
CA SER A 337 9.95 -33.17 1.41
C SER A 337 8.77 -32.40 0.77
N ASN A 338 7.83 -31.87 1.55
CA ASN A 338 6.61 -31.19 1.11
C ASN A 338 6.73 -29.65 0.94
N GLY A 339 7.92 -29.04 1.08
CA GLY A 339 8.11 -27.63 0.76
C GLY A 339 7.30 -26.65 1.64
N GLU A 340 7.08 -27.03 2.90
CA GLU A 340 6.27 -26.26 3.86
C GLU A 340 6.96 -24.96 4.28
N ASN A 341 8.29 -24.96 4.34
CA ASN A 341 9.08 -23.80 4.72
C ASN A 341 10.09 -23.47 3.63
N VAL A 342 10.24 -22.19 3.28
CA VAL A 342 11.11 -21.76 2.18
C VAL A 342 11.94 -20.55 2.61
N GLN A 343 13.25 -20.59 2.34
CA GLN A 343 14.14 -19.46 2.55
C GLN A 343 14.38 -18.74 1.22
N ILE A 344 14.20 -17.43 1.20
CA ILE A 344 14.32 -16.60 0.00
C ILE A 344 15.26 -15.45 0.28
N ILE A 345 16.22 -15.26 -0.61
CA ILE A 345 16.92 -13.97 -0.73
C ILE A 345 16.13 -13.13 -1.70
N GLY A 346 15.61 -12.02 -1.19
CA GLY A 346 14.86 -11.06 -1.98
C GLY A 346 15.66 -9.78 -2.18
N HIS A 347 15.62 -9.23 -3.39
CA HIS A 347 16.03 -7.86 -3.66
C HIS A 347 14.91 -6.91 -3.22
N PHE A 348 15.14 -6.14 -2.16
CA PHE A 348 14.13 -5.23 -1.62
C PHE A 348 14.23 -3.83 -2.25
N THR A 349 13.13 -3.10 -2.22
CA THR A 349 13.06 -1.68 -2.59
C THR A 349 12.09 -0.98 -1.64
N ILE A 350 12.57 0.05 -0.93
CA ILE A 350 11.82 0.92 -0.03
C ILE A 350 12.14 2.36 -0.40
N GLY A 351 11.14 3.16 -0.80
CA GLY A 351 11.43 4.45 -1.45
C GLY A 351 12.24 4.21 -2.73
N CYS A 352 13.41 4.83 -2.82
CA CYS A 352 14.45 4.58 -3.84
C CYS A 352 15.70 3.90 -3.26
N GLN A 353 15.61 3.31 -2.06
CA GLN A 353 16.68 2.49 -1.50
C GLN A 353 16.44 1.02 -1.85
N SER A 354 17.46 0.36 -2.37
CA SER A 354 17.43 -1.06 -2.71
C SER A 354 18.62 -1.82 -2.15
N GLY A 355 18.47 -3.13 -2.03
CA GLY A 355 19.46 -4.05 -1.48
C GLY A 355 18.88 -5.46 -1.38
N TYR A 356 19.43 -6.29 -0.50
CA TYR A 356 19.01 -7.67 -0.31
C TYR A 356 18.56 -7.93 1.13
N VAL A 357 17.60 -8.84 1.27
CA VAL A 357 17.06 -9.30 2.55
C VAL A 357 16.85 -10.80 2.52
N CYS A 358 17.22 -11.47 3.60
CA CYS A 358 16.89 -12.88 3.80
C CYS A 358 15.52 -12.99 4.47
N MET A 359 14.64 -13.80 3.89
CA MET A 359 13.30 -14.06 4.42
C MET A 359 13.07 -15.56 4.52
N VAL A 360 12.34 -15.98 5.54
CA VAL A 360 11.88 -17.37 5.68
C VAL A 360 10.38 -17.37 5.83
N PHE A 361 9.71 -18.15 4.99
CA PHE A 361 8.27 -18.32 4.99
C PHE A 361 7.92 -19.71 5.51
N TYR A 362 6.94 -19.78 6.40
CA TYR A 362 6.43 -21.01 6.99
C TYR A 362 4.96 -21.17 6.65
N LYS A 363 4.60 -22.27 6.00
CA LYS A 363 3.20 -22.64 5.78
C LYS A 363 2.67 -23.34 7.03
N ARG A 364 1.90 -22.63 7.85
CA ARG A 364 1.30 -23.19 9.08
C ARG A 364 -0.02 -23.89 8.83
N ASP A 365 -0.81 -23.32 7.94
CA ASP A 365 -2.09 -23.83 7.49
C ASP A 365 -2.33 -23.35 6.05
N GLN A 366 -3.47 -23.70 5.45
CA GLN A 366 -3.87 -23.18 4.15
C GLN A 366 -4.07 -21.65 4.18
N HIS A 367 -4.62 -21.12 5.28
CA HIS A 367 -4.96 -19.70 5.44
C HIS A 367 -4.07 -18.96 6.43
N VAL A 368 -3.01 -19.61 6.93
CA VAL A 368 -2.09 -19.04 7.93
C VAL A 368 -0.65 -19.36 7.57
N ILE A 369 0.17 -18.31 7.51
CA ILE A 369 1.60 -18.42 7.24
C ILE A 369 2.37 -17.58 8.25
N GLU A 370 3.64 -17.87 8.43
CA GLU A 370 4.52 -17.00 9.20
C GLU A 370 5.71 -16.58 8.36
N VAL A 371 6.20 -15.37 8.62
CA VAL A 371 7.36 -14.81 7.93
C VAL A 371 8.37 -14.34 8.97
N GLN A 372 9.63 -14.70 8.76
CA GLN A 372 10.77 -14.08 9.42
C GLN A 372 11.58 -13.31 8.39
N SER A 373 12.17 -12.19 8.79
CA SER A 373 12.99 -11.35 7.92
C SER A 373 14.26 -10.93 8.67
N GLY A 374 15.38 -10.94 7.95
CA GLY A 374 16.67 -10.47 8.45
C GLY A 374 16.86 -8.96 8.32
N ALA A 375 18.07 -8.52 8.64
CA ALA A 375 18.52 -7.16 8.39
C ALA A 375 18.67 -6.91 6.88
N LEU A 376 18.45 -5.66 6.48
CA LEU A 376 18.66 -5.19 5.12
C LEU A 376 20.17 -5.02 4.87
N THR A 377 20.68 -5.56 3.77
CA THR A 377 22.08 -5.40 3.34
C THR A 377 22.16 -4.92 1.90
N ARG A 378 23.31 -4.40 1.47
CA ARG A 378 23.57 -3.99 0.08
C ARG A 378 24.11 -5.14 -0.78
N ARG A 379 24.62 -6.20 -0.15
CA ARG A 379 25.30 -7.31 -0.84
C ARG A 379 24.48 -8.59 -0.79
N PHE A 380 24.41 -9.28 -1.91
CA PHE A 380 23.62 -10.50 -2.08
C PHE A 380 24.11 -11.62 -1.14
N GLU A 381 25.43 -11.80 -1.06
CA GLU A 381 26.09 -12.88 -0.33
C GLU A 381 25.90 -12.76 1.19
N GLU A 382 25.78 -11.53 1.67
CA GLU A 382 25.64 -11.21 3.09
C GLU A 382 24.20 -11.37 3.60
N ALA A 383 23.19 -11.45 2.71
CA ALA A 383 21.78 -11.36 3.09
C ALA A 383 21.36 -12.44 4.11
N CYS A 384 21.70 -13.71 3.85
CA CYS A 384 21.42 -14.83 4.74
C CYS A 384 22.63 -15.24 5.61
N SER A 385 23.63 -14.36 5.77
CA SER A 385 24.72 -14.60 6.71
C SER A 385 24.21 -14.61 8.16
N LYS A 386 24.88 -15.33 9.07
CA LYS A 386 24.44 -15.44 10.48
C LYS A 386 24.30 -14.08 11.19
N SER A 387 25.07 -13.06 10.78
CA SER A 387 24.98 -11.71 11.33
C SER A 387 23.73 -10.96 10.87
N ASN A 388 23.29 -11.18 9.63
CA ASN A 388 22.14 -10.49 9.06
C ASN A 388 20.84 -11.28 9.21
N PHE A 389 20.91 -12.60 9.36
CA PHE A 389 19.77 -13.44 9.61
C PHE A 389 20.11 -14.58 10.58
N ASP A 390 19.49 -14.52 11.75
CA ASP A 390 19.45 -15.62 12.72
C ASP A 390 18.00 -16.07 12.89
N LYS A 391 17.70 -17.29 12.43
CA LYS A 391 16.37 -17.92 12.51
C LYS A 391 15.82 -17.96 13.93
N ASN A 392 16.66 -18.08 14.95
CA ASN A 392 16.23 -18.21 16.34
C ASN A 392 15.91 -16.85 16.99
N ARG A 393 16.47 -15.77 16.45
CA ARG A 393 16.28 -14.40 16.96
C ARG A 393 15.29 -13.59 16.14
N ALA A 394 15.15 -13.88 14.86
CA ALA A 394 14.27 -13.14 13.98
C ALA A 394 12.80 -13.27 14.45
N PRO A 395 12.05 -12.17 14.59
CA PRO A 395 10.68 -12.22 15.04
C PRO A 395 9.78 -12.87 13.97
N TYR A 396 8.80 -13.66 14.42
CA TYR A 396 7.76 -14.20 13.55
C TYR A 396 6.68 -13.14 13.33
N VAL A 397 6.30 -12.93 12.08
CA VAL A 397 5.11 -12.19 11.68
C VAL A 397 4.08 -13.18 11.17
N THR A 398 2.98 -13.34 11.91
CA THR A 398 1.86 -14.19 11.48
C THR A 398 0.99 -13.46 10.48
N LEU A 399 0.76 -14.08 9.32
CA LEU A 399 -0.09 -13.57 8.26
C LEU A 399 -1.25 -14.51 8.01
N VAL A 400 -2.40 -13.92 7.70
CA VAL A 400 -3.68 -14.61 7.51
C VAL A 400 -4.41 -14.08 6.30
N THR A 401 -5.25 -14.90 5.67
CA THR A 401 -6.09 -14.44 4.57
C THR A 401 -7.24 -13.55 5.07
N SER A 402 -7.91 -12.84 4.16
CA SER A 402 -9.03 -11.96 4.54
C SER A 402 -10.21 -12.71 5.14
N HIS A 403 -10.46 -13.93 4.67
CA HIS A 403 -11.54 -14.80 5.11
C HIS A 403 -10.97 -16.21 5.31
N PRO A 404 -10.33 -16.48 6.45
CA PRO A 404 -9.84 -17.81 6.75
C PRO A 404 -11.02 -18.74 7.05
N ASP A 405 -10.94 -19.96 6.54
CA ASP A 405 -11.95 -20.98 6.81
C ASP A 405 -12.12 -21.23 8.31
N GLN A 406 -13.35 -21.55 8.72
CA GLN A 406 -13.67 -21.92 10.10
C GLN A 406 -13.28 -23.38 10.33
N LYS A 407 -12.64 -23.67 11.47
CA LYS A 407 -12.25 -25.02 11.87
C LYS A 407 -12.69 -25.28 13.31
N LYS A 408 -12.90 -26.56 13.63
CA LYS A 408 -13.23 -26.98 15.00
C LYS A 408 -12.20 -26.47 15.99
N CYS A 409 -12.66 -25.86 17.09
CA CYS A 409 -11.78 -25.41 18.14
C CYS A 409 -11.16 -26.60 18.89
N PRO A 410 -9.90 -26.49 19.34
CA PRO A 410 -9.26 -27.52 20.16
C PRO A 410 -9.91 -27.61 21.55
N HIS A 411 -9.84 -28.78 22.19
CA HIS A 411 -10.37 -29.01 23.54
C HIS A 411 -11.87 -28.72 23.70
N THR A 412 -12.71 -29.38 22.91
CA THR A 412 -14.17 -29.30 23.05
C THR A 412 -14.61 -29.68 24.48
N GLY A 413 -15.38 -28.82 25.14
CA GLY A 413 -15.83 -29.05 26.51
C GLY A 413 -16.18 -27.77 27.28
N ARG A 414 -16.45 -27.96 28.58
CA ARG A 414 -16.77 -26.89 29.54
C ARG A 414 -15.61 -26.70 30.49
N PHE A 415 -15.24 -25.45 30.76
CA PHE A 415 -14.08 -25.12 31.59
C PHE A 415 -14.37 -23.99 32.56
N THR A 416 -13.75 -24.04 33.75
CA THR A 416 -13.63 -22.87 34.62
C THR A 416 -12.39 -22.08 34.29
N VAL A 417 -12.51 -20.76 34.24
CA VAL A 417 -11.39 -19.84 33.99
C VAL A 417 -10.84 -19.34 35.31
N SER A 418 -9.53 -19.29 35.44
CA SER A 418 -8.83 -18.74 36.62
C SER A 418 -7.62 -17.92 36.19
N GLY A 419 -7.23 -16.94 37.02
CA GLY A 419 -6.04 -16.11 36.77
C GLY A 419 -6.08 -15.33 35.45
N LEU A 420 -7.25 -14.80 35.08
CA LEU A 420 -7.45 -14.05 33.83
C LEU A 420 -6.97 -12.60 33.96
N PHE A 421 -5.83 -12.25 33.38
CA PHE A 421 -5.29 -10.89 33.43
C PHE A 421 -5.43 -10.20 32.08
N LYS A 422 -5.94 -8.95 32.06
CA LYS A 422 -5.98 -8.10 30.87
C LYS A 422 -5.02 -6.93 31.01
N ARG A 423 -3.99 -6.83 30.18
CA ARG A 423 -3.08 -5.68 30.20
C ARG A 423 -3.75 -4.50 29.49
N ARG A 424 -3.95 -3.37 30.19
CA ARG A 424 -4.38 -2.11 29.56
C ARG A 424 -3.27 -1.67 28.60
N ARG A 425 -3.63 -1.41 27.34
CA ARG A 425 -2.72 -0.85 26.32
C ARG A 425 -2.25 0.51 26.83
N GLU A 426 -0.98 0.62 27.23
CA GLU A 426 -0.34 1.92 27.48
C GLU A 426 -0.44 2.73 26.17
N GLU A 427 -1.25 3.78 26.19
CA GLU A 427 -1.22 4.80 25.15
C GLU A 427 0.19 5.41 25.14
N ARG A 428 0.73 5.56 23.93
CA ARG A 428 1.99 6.23 23.60
C ARG A 428 2.23 7.41 24.55
N ALA A 429 3.30 7.33 25.33
CA ALA A 429 3.85 8.48 26.04
C ALA A 429 4.10 9.62 25.02
N ALA A 430 3.30 10.67 25.10
CA ALA A 430 3.67 11.96 24.57
C ALA A 430 4.82 12.52 25.44
N PRO A 431 5.80 13.24 24.89
CA PRO A 431 6.84 13.87 25.70
C PRO A 431 6.18 14.94 26.59
N GLN A 432 6.18 14.71 27.90
CA GLN A 432 5.74 15.71 28.87
C GLN A 432 6.82 16.79 28.98
N THR A 433 6.40 18.02 28.71
CA THR A 433 7.16 19.24 28.99
C THR A 433 7.17 19.44 30.49
N GLU A 434 8.36 19.61 31.06
CA GLU A 434 8.56 19.91 32.48
C GLU A 434 7.82 21.20 32.86
N THR A 435 6.99 21.13 33.90
CA THR A 435 6.71 22.29 34.74
C THR A 435 6.47 21.83 36.17
N SER A 436 7.32 22.34 37.05
CA SER A 436 7.30 22.18 38.50
C SER A 436 6.07 22.88 39.12
N ASN A 437 5.34 22.18 40.00
CA ASN A 437 5.10 22.67 41.36
C ASN A 437 4.43 21.66 42.31
N SER A 438 4.81 21.86 43.56
CA SER A 438 4.52 21.21 44.85
C SER A 438 3.09 20.74 45.17
N GLY A 439 3.02 19.51 45.74
CA GLY A 439 2.48 19.25 47.07
C GLY A 439 0.99 18.97 47.24
N ALA A 440 0.62 17.70 47.43
CA ALA A 440 -0.38 17.26 48.42
C ALA A 440 -0.41 15.72 48.54
N GLN A 441 -0.52 15.26 49.77
CA GLN A 441 -0.56 13.88 50.24
C GLN A 441 -1.96 13.29 50.05
N GLY A 442 -2.08 12.09 49.47
CA GLY A 442 -3.38 11.41 49.37
C GLY A 442 -3.38 10.17 48.46
N ASP A 443 -3.50 9.02 49.12
CA ASP A 443 -4.04 7.74 48.65
C ASP A 443 -3.28 6.90 47.60
N THR A 444 -2.69 5.81 48.11
CA THR A 444 -2.21 4.67 47.35
C THR A 444 -3.26 3.56 47.40
N THR A 445 -4.18 3.44 46.42
CA THR A 445 -4.89 2.16 46.16
C THR A 445 -5.64 1.99 44.82
N ASP A 446 -5.69 2.94 43.88
CA ASP A 446 -6.63 2.79 42.74
C ASP A 446 -6.05 2.23 41.42
N ALA A 447 -4.75 1.91 41.38
CA ALA A 447 -4.11 1.40 40.15
C ALA A 447 -4.17 -0.14 40.02
N GLU A 448 -4.44 -0.87 41.11
CA GLU A 448 -4.42 -2.34 41.14
C GLU A 448 -5.79 -2.98 40.87
N GLU A 449 -6.88 -2.23 41.04
CA GLU A 449 -8.25 -2.74 40.89
C GLU A 449 -8.69 -2.85 39.41
N GLY A 450 -8.04 -2.13 38.51
CA GLY A 450 -8.38 -2.07 37.08
C GLY A 450 -8.00 -3.29 36.24
N LEU A 451 -7.28 -4.28 36.80
CA LEU A 451 -6.86 -5.50 36.09
C LEU A 451 -7.79 -6.71 36.28
N ARG A 452 -8.81 -6.60 37.15
CA ARG A 452 -9.60 -7.77 37.62
C ARG A 452 -11.02 -7.88 37.06
N MET A 453 -11.33 -7.24 35.94
CA MET A 453 -12.69 -7.23 35.38
C MET A 453 -12.66 -7.35 33.84
N ILE A 454 -13.56 -8.15 33.26
CA ILE A 454 -13.89 -8.10 31.82
C ILE A 454 -15.31 -7.57 31.69
N GLU A 455 -15.48 -6.43 31.01
CA GLU A 455 -16.81 -5.80 30.79
C GLU A 455 -17.65 -5.66 32.07
N GLY A 456 -17.02 -5.35 33.21
CA GLY A 456 -17.71 -5.18 34.50
C GLY A 456 -18.00 -6.48 35.25
N CYS A 457 -17.49 -7.62 34.79
CA CYS A 457 -17.62 -8.92 35.45
C CYS A 457 -16.34 -9.35 36.20
N PRO A 458 -16.46 -9.79 37.48
CA PRO A 458 -15.36 -10.43 38.20
C PRO A 458 -14.86 -11.69 37.49
N LEU A 459 -13.53 -11.82 37.39
CA LEU A 459 -12.87 -12.86 36.59
C LEU A 459 -13.09 -14.29 37.12
N ASP A 460 -13.30 -14.44 38.42
CA ASP A 460 -13.59 -15.70 39.12
C ASP A 460 -14.98 -16.26 38.78
N LEU A 461 -15.86 -15.43 38.20
CA LEU A 461 -17.22 -15.79 37.79
C LEU A 461 -17.33 -16.18 36.31
N VAL A 462 -16.20 -16.25 35.59
CA VAL A 462 -16.16 -16.54 34.14
C VAL A 462 -15.91 -18.03 33.87
N SER A 463 -16.71 -18.59 32.98
CA SER A 463 -16.59 -19.94 32.42
C SER A 463 -16.26 -19.88 30.93
N LEU A 464 -15.56 -20.88 30.41
CA LEU A 464 -15.24 -21.00 28.98
C LEU A 464 -15.93 -22.25 28.43
N LEU A 465 -16.72 -22.07 27.37
CA LEU A 465 -17.28 -23.15 26.57
C LEU A 465 -16.55 -23.22 25.25
N VAL A 466 -16.09 -24.40 24.85
CA VAL A 466 -15.40 -24.59 23.58
C VAL A 466 -16.15 -25.66 22.79
N GLY A 467 -16.63 -25.30 21.60
CA GLY A 467 -17.31 -26.21 20.68
C GLY A 467 -18.68 -26.71 21.15
N CYS A 468 -19.29 -26.11 22.18
CA CYS A 468 -20.57 -26.59 22.74
C CYS A 468 -21.81 -26.06 22.01
N ASP A 469 -21.77 -24.82 21.51
CA ASP A 469 -22.86 -24.26 20.70
C ASP A 469 -22.59 -24.54 19.21
N ALA A 470 -21.50 -23.96 18.70
CA ALA A 470 -20.94 -24.31 17.39
C ALA A 470 -19.52 -24.87 17.55
N GLY A 471 -19.21 -25.96 16.84
CA GLY A 471 -17.96 -26.72 17.01
C GLY A 471 -16.67 -25.92 16.74
N ASP A 472 -16.78 -24.80 16.05
CA ASP A 472 -15.73 -23.86 15.67
C ASP A 472 -15.68 -22.60 16.55
N THR A 473 -16.41 -22.57 17.67
CA THR A 473 -16.48 -21.39 18.56
C THR A 473 -15.94 -21.64 19.97
N MET A 474 -15.42 -20.56 20.56
CA MET A 474 -15.02 -20.47 21.97
C MET A 474 -15.79 -19.30 22.61
N GLU A 475 -16.48 -19.54 23.71
CA GLU A 475 -17.32 -18.54 24.37
C GLU A 475 -16.96 -18.39 25.85
N PHE A 476 -16.58 -17.18 26.23
CA PHE A 476 -16.49 -16.78 27.63
C PHE A 476 -17.87 -16.33 28.11
N ARG A 477 -18.42 -17.07 29.08
CA ARG A 477 -19.71 -16.78 29.70
C ARG A 477 -19.53 -16.40 31.15
N SER A 478 -20.30 -15.42 31.60
CA SER A 478 -20.31 -14.95 32.99
C SER A 478 -21.69 -15.12 33.62
N HIS A 479 -21.73 -15.09 34.95
CA HIS A 479 -22.96 -15.12 35.74
C HIS A 479 -23.23 -13.77 36.44
N CYS A 480 -22.57 -12.68 36.02
CA CYS A 480 -22.78 -11.38 36.67
C CYS A 480 -24.06 -10.74 36.13
N GLY A 481 -25.08 -10.72 36.98
CA GLY A 481 -26.41 -10.18 36.68
C GLY A 481 -27.51 -11.08 37.23
N ASN A 482 -28.65 -10.49 37.60
CA ASN A 482 -29.78 -11.23 38.13
C ASN A 482 -30.38 -12.11 37.01
N THR A 483 -29.98 -13.38 36.96
CA THR A 483 -30.66 -14.55 36.35
C THR A 483 -30.32 -15.04 34.92
N VAL A 484 -29.31 -14.53 34.20
CA VAL A 484 -28.90 -15.12 32.90
C VAL A 484 -27.38 -15.24 32.75
N THR A 485 -26.89 -16.40 32.28
CA THR A 485 -25.51 -16.55 31.82
C THR A 485 -25.29 -15.75 30.54
N SER A 486 -24.60 -14.60 30.63
CA SER A 486 -24.34 -13.73 29.47
C SER A 486 -23.01 -14.09 28.80
N ILE A 487 -22.98 -14.05 27.47
CA ILE A 487 -21.74 -14.18 26.67
C ILE A 487 -21.02 -12.83 26.73
N VAL A 488 -19.81 -12.83 27.27
CA VAL A 488 -18.99 -11.62 27.42
C VAL A 488 -18.01 -11.46 26.25
N SER A 489 -17.46 -12.58 25.77
CA SER A 489 -16.68 -12.57 24.54
C SER A 489 -16.76 -13.93 23.87
N ALA A 490 -16.77 -13.92 22.55
CA ALA A 490 -16.82 -15.15 21.76
C ALA A 490 -15.88 -15.03 20.56
N TYR A 491 -15.32 -16.17 20.16
CA TYR A 491 -14.26 -16.25 19.17
C TYR A 491 -14.50 -17.45 18.25
N THR A 492 -14.32 -17.27 16.95
CA THR A 492 -14.32 -18.35 15.97
C THR A 492 -12.89 -18.82 15.70
N CYS A 493 -12.68 -20.14 15.67
CA CYS A 493 -11.40 -20.78 15.39
C CYS A 493 -11.17 -21.00 13.89
N HIS A 494 -9.91 -20.84 13.46
CA HIS A 494 -9.56 -20.93 12.03
C HIS A 494 -8.44 -21.91 11.72
N ALA A 495 -7.35 -21.87 12.49
CA ALA A 495 -6.20 -22.74 12.26
C ALA A 495 -5.38 -22.86 13.53
N GLY A 496 -4.71 -23.99 13.70
CA GLY A 496 -3.80 -24.19 14.80
C GLY A 496 -2.64 -25.11 14.45
N TRP A 497 -1.53 -24.92 15.14
CA TRP A 497 -0.33 -25.74 15.03
C TRP A 497 0.36 -25.82 16.39
N SER A 498 1.36 -26.69 16.51
CA SER A 498 2.12 -26.86 17.74
C SER A 498 3.62 -26.94 17.49
N GLU A 499 4.40 -26.36 18.38
CA GLU A 499 5.87 -26.38 18.35
C GLU A 499 6.40 -26.58 19.77
N ASN A 500 7.26 -27.59 19.98
CA ASN A 500 7.91 -27.84 21.26
C ASN A 500 6.96 -27.87 22.48
N GLY A 501 5.75 -28.40 22.31
CA GLY A 501 4.72 -28.49 23.36
C GLY A 501 3.88 -27.22 23.57
N THR A 502 4.16 -26.13 22.84
CA THR A 502 3.35 -24.92 22.79
C THR A 502 2.42 -24.97 21.59
N HIS A 503 1.14 -24.71 21.81
CA HIS A 503 0.10 -24.70 20.79
C HIS A 503 -0.31 -23.27 20.44
N TYR A 504 -0.62 -23.04 19.18
CA TYR A 504 -1.05 -21.76 18.63
C TYR A 504 -2.40 -21.94 17.94
N LEU A 505 -3.29 -20.99 18.12
CA LEU A 505 -4.65 -21.00 17.58
C LEU A 505 -5.04 -19.61 17.09
N ILE A 506 -5.34 -19.49 15.81
CA ILE A 506 -5.84 -18.24 15.20
C ILE A 506 -7.34 -18.18 15.36
N THR A 507 -7.81 -17.03 15.86
CA THR A 507 -9.22 -16.79 16.14
C THR A 507 -9.66 -15.41 15.66
N THR A 508 -10.95 -15.28 15.34
CA THR A 508 -11.61 -14.00 15.04
C THR A 508 -12.66 -13.72 16.12
N PRO A 509 -12.66 -12.55 16.79
CA PRO A 509 -13.69 -12.20 17.75
C PRO A 509 -15.04 -11.98 17.04
N LEU A 510 -16.10 -12.54 17.63
CA LEU A 510 -17.48 -12.41 17.13
C LEU A 510 -18.09 -11.04 17.49
N SER A 511 -17.75 -10.48 18.65
CA SER A 511 -18.11 -9.12 19.03
C SER A 511 -17.09 -8.12 18.48
N ARG A 512 -17.53 -7.23 17.58
CA ARG A 512 -16.66 -6.25 16.92
C ARG A 512 -16.64 -4.94 17.72
N SER A 513 -15.59 -4.71 18.49
CA SER A 513 -15.22 -3.31 18.81
C SER A 513 -14.51 -2.70 17.61
N SER A 514 -14.86 -1.48 17.21
CA SER A 514 -14.26 -0.78 16.06
C SER A 514 -12.76 -0.52 16.20
N LEU A 515 -12.24 -0.59 17.43
CA LEU A 515 -10.85 -0.29 17.80
C LEU A 515 -10.01 -1.54 18.17
N GLY A 516 -10.64 -2.73 18.21
CA GLY A 516 -9.99 -3.99 18.58
C GLY A 516 -9.21 -4.62 17.42
N ALA A 517 -8.30 -5.55 17.73
CA ALA A 517 -7.63 -6.32 16.71
C ALA A 517 -8.63 -7.23 15.99
N LYS A 518 -8.49 -7.35 14.66
CA LYS A 518 -9.42 -8.16 13.87
C LYS A 518 -9.26 -9.66 14.14
N ARG A 519 -8.06 -10.10 14.56
CA ARG A 519 -7.76 -11.49 14.90
C ARG A 519 -6.81 -11.56 16.08
N TYR A 520 -6.89 -12.68 16.79
CA TYR A 520 -6.04 -12.98 17.93
C TYR A 520 -5.36 -14.34 17.74
N CYS A 521 -4.10 -14.41 18.16
CA CYS A 521 -3.40 -15.66 18.36
C CYS A 521 -3.52 -16.07 19.82
N PHE A 522 -4.19 -17.19 20.07
CA PHE A 522 -4.23 -17.87 21.37
C PHE A 522 -3.05 -18.84 21.43
N ILE A 523 -2.23 -18.70 22.46
CA ILE A 523 -1.01 -19.47 22.69
C ILE A 523 -1.21 -20.22 23.99
N TYR A 524 -1.06 -21.55 23.97
CA TYR A 524 -1.35 -22.35 25.15
C TYR A 524 -0.45 -23.55 25.33
N THR A 525 -0.28 -23.95 26.59
CA THR A 525 0.43 -25.16 27.00
C THR A 525 -0.42 -25.96 27.96
N SER A 526 -0.41 -27.29 27.80
CA SER A 526 -1.12 -28.19 28.69
C SER A 526 -0.15 -28.83 29.68
N SER A 527 -0.47 -28.77 30.97
CA SER A 527 0.27 -29.53 31.98
C SER A 527 -0.40 -30.89 32.19
N MET A 528 -0.16 -31.85 31.28
CA MET A 528 -0.19 -33.32 31.48
C MET A 528 -0.18 -34.06 30.12
N THR A 529 0.75 -35.00 29.97
CA THR A 529 0.85 -35.96 28.86
C THR A 529 -0.28 -37.00 28.93
N ILE A 530 -0.96 -37.21 27.80
CA ILE A 530 -1.97 -38.27 27.61
C ILE A 530 -1.27 -39.63 27.48
N SER A 531 -1.79 -40.65 28.16
CA SER A 531 -1.66 -42.04 27.72
C SER A 531 -2.50 -42.24 26.45
N GLY A 532 -1.87 -42.22 25.28
CA GLY A 532 -2.55 -42.42 23.98
C GLY A 532 -1.71 -41.95 22.79
N GLU A 533 -1.84 -42.65 21.66
CA GLU A 533 -0.93 -42.66 20.50
C GLU A 533 -0.82 -41.31 19.73
N PRO A 534 0.33 -40.97 19.11
CA PRO A 534 0.68 -39.60 18.71
C PRO A 534 0.06 -39.09 17.39
N SER A 535 -0.91 -39.78 16.80
CA SER A 535 -1.19 -39.66 15.36
C SER A 535 -2.20 -38.58 14.94
N VAL A 536 -2.83 -37.82 15.86
CA VAL A 536 -3.81 -36.77 15.48
C VAL A 536 -3.70 -35.50 16.36
N PRO A 537 -3.31 -34.34 15.79
CA PRO A 537 -3.39 -33.05 16.49
C PRO A 537 -4.87 -32.71 16.78
N GLY A 538 -5.22 -32.53 18.06
CA GLY A 538 -6.56 -32.09 18.47
C GLY A 538 -7.55 -33.19 18.90
N ALA A 539 -7.15 -34.47 18.94
CA ALA A 539 -7.99 -35.58 19.39
C ALA A 539 -7.85 -35.96 20.88
N GLY A 540 -7.17 -35.14 21.68
CA GLY A 540 -6.92 -35.44 23.09
C GLY A 540 -8.07 -35.03 24.01
N THR A 541 -8.75 -36.01 24.61
CA THR A 541 -9.66 -35.77 25.74
C THR A 541 -8.82 -35.40 26.96
N MET A 542 -9.00 -34.20 27.50
CA MET A 542 -8.29 -33.78 28.70
C MET A 542 -8.79 -34.54 29.93
N LEU A 543 -7.86 -35.14 30.67
CA LEU A 543 -8.15 -35.78 31.96
C LEU A 543 -8.82 -34.79 32.92
N ALA A 544 -9.74 -35.29 33.75
CA ALA A 544 -10.39 -34.49 34.77
C ALA A 544 -9.34 -33.87 35.73
N GLY A 545 -9.32 -32.54 35.83
CA GLY A 545 -8.31 -31.79 36.61
C GLY A 545 -7.10 -31.27 35.83
N ALA A 546 -6.95 -31.61 34.54
CA ALA A 546 -5.90 -31.02 33.70
C ALA A 546 -6.10 -29.51 33.57
N THR A 547 -5.01 -28.75 33.74
CA THR A 547 -5.00 -27.29 33.60
C THR A 547 -4.26 -26.90 32.33
N VAL A 548 -4.86 -26.02 31.54
CA VAL A 548 -4.23 -25.44 30.35
C VAL A 548 -4.03 -23.96 30.56
N ARG A 549 -2.81 -23.50 30.32
CA ARG A 549 -2.44 -22.09 30.46
C ARG A 549 -2.51 -21.44 29.09
N PHE A 550 -3.20 -20.30 29.00
CA PHE A 550 -3.45 -19.54 27.79
C PHE A 550 -2.86 -18.14 27.91
N SER A 551 -2.41 -17.63 26.77
CA SER A 551 -2.06 -16.24 26.53
C SER A 551 -2.56 -15.84 25.15
N THR A 552 -2.87 -14.56 24.95
CA THR A 552 -3.33 -14.06 23.66
C THR A 552 -2.46 -12.93 23.15
N SER A 553 -2.36 -12.84 21.84
CA SER A 553 -1.64 -11.79 21.13
C SER A 553 -2.49 -11.23 20.00
N SER A 554 -2.44 -9.91 19.81
CA SER A 554 -3.23 -9.21 18.79
C SER A 554 -2.47 -8.91 17.49
N ASP A 555 -1.15 -9.03 17.48
CA ASP A 555 -0.28 -8.63 16.37
C ASP A 555 0.36 -9.85 15.67
N THR A 556 0.91 -10.79 16.43
CA THR A 556 1.57 -12.00 15.94
C THR A 556 1.54 -13.13 16.98
N CYS A 557 1.71 -14.38 16.55
CA CYS A 557 1.90 -15.52 17.44
C CYS A 557 3.30 -15.53 18.07
N SER A 558 3.52 -14.67 19.07
CA SER A 558 4.86 -14.50 19.65
C SER A 558 5.29 -15.68 20.52
N ARG A 559 6.53 -16.14 20.32
CA ARG A 559 7.19 -17.16 21.15
C ARG A 559 7.70 -16.60 22.49
N SER A 560 7.76 -15.27 22.63
CA SER A 560 8.18 -14.62 23.88
C SER A 560 7.08 -14.56 24.93
N LEU A 561 5.82 -14.86 24.55
CA LEU A 561 4.72 -14.90 25.49
C LEU A 561 4.77 -16.19 26.32
N MET A 562 4.58 -16.02 27.62
CA MET A 562 4.57 -17.09 28.61
C MET A 562 3.10 -17.39 28.92
N PRO A 563 2.57 -18.55 28.49
CA PRO A 563 1.16 -18.91 28.67
C PRO A 563 0.73 -18.83 30.13
N GLY A 564 -0.38 -18.12 30.38
CA GLY A 564 -0.97 -17.92 31.70
C GLY A 564 -0.39 -16.75 32.49
N THR A 565 0.61 -16.02 31.98
CA THR A 565 1.21 -14.87 32.68
C THR A 565 1.36 -13.61 31.84
N THR A 566 1.71 -13.71 30.55
CA THR A 566 1.92 -12.54 29.69
C THR A 566 1.03 -12.55 28.45
N GLY A 567 0.69 -11.39 27.89
CA GLY A 567 -0.18 -11.26 26.71
C GLY A 567 -1.28 -10.23 26.90
N VAL A 568 -2.15 -10.07 25.88
CA VAL A 568 -3.31 -9.17 25.95
C VAL A 568 -4.33 -9.69 26.98
N LEU A 569 -4.59 -11.00 26.91
CA LEU A 569 -5.29 -11.80 27.91
C LEU A 569 -4.38 -12.97 28.27
N ALA A 570 -4.22 -13.28 29.54
CA ALA A 570 -3.55 -14.49 30.02
C ALA A 570 -4.43 -15.15 31.08
N PHE A 571 -4.68 -16.46 30.98
CA PHE A 571 -5.58 -17.18 31.88
C PHE A 571 -5.32 -18.67 31.90
N ASN A 572 -5.85 -19.36 32.91
CA ASN A 572 -5.81 -20.81 33.02
C ASN A 572 -7.22 -21.38 32.93
N ILE A 573 -7.36 -22.54 32.31
CA ILE A 573 -8.63 -23.27 32.27
C ILE A 573 -8.49 -24.64 32.91
N THR A 574 -9.53 -25.06 33.62
CA THR A 574 -9.63 -26.39 34.22
C THR A 574 -10.88 -27.10 33.68
N ASN A 575 -10.71 -28.34 33.21
CA ASN A 575 -11.81 -29.12 32.62
C ASN A 575 -12.92 -29.40 33.66
N LYS A 576 -14.16 -29.08 33.30
CA LYS A 576 -15.39 -29.35 34.09
C LYS A 576 -16.28 -30.44 33.48
N GLY A 577 -16.04 -30.87 32.25
CA GLY A 577 -16.82 -31.90 31.57
C GLY A 577 -16.99 -31.66 30.08
N THR A 578 -17.66 -32.59 29.41
CA THR A 578 -18.04 -32.49 27.99
C THR A 578 -19.26 -31.58 27.82
N CYS A 579 -19.63 -31.28 26.57
CA CYS A 579 -20.77 -30.41 26.26
C CYS A 579 -22.17 -31.06 26.51
N THR A 580 -22.23 -32.27 27.07
CA THR A 580 -23.44 -33.01 27.52
C THR A 580 -23.49 -32.96 29.06
N GLU A 581 -24.55 -32.54 29.78
CA GLU A 581 -25.99 -32.78 29.63
C GLU A 581 -26.88 -31.52 29.78
N ILE A 582 -28.08 -31.63 29.18
CA ILE A 582 -29.24 -30.78 29.35
C ILE A 582 -29.91 -31.09 30.69
N SER A 583 -30.29 -30.03 31.41
CA SER A 583 -31.16 -30.01 32.58
C SER A 583 -32.41 -30.87 32.43
N ASN A 584 -32.54 -31.95 33.20
CA ASN A 584 -33.81 -32.64 33.43
C ASN A 584 -34.17 -32.58 34.92
N ASN A 585 -34.80 -31.48 35.34
CA ASN A 585 -35.67 -31.48 36.51
C ASN A 585 -37.11 -31.69 36.02
N SER A 586 -37.59 -32.94 36.08
CA SER A 586 -39.02 -33.22 36.19
C SER A 586 -39.23 -34.51 37.01
N PRO A 587 -40.27 -34.58 37.86
CA PRO A 587 -40.42 -35.59 38.92
C PRO A 587 -40.87 -36.94 38.35
N PRO A 588 -40.77 -38.05 39.12
CA PRO A 588 -41.00 -39.38 38.57
C PRO A 588 -42.50 -39.58 38.31
N LEU A 589 -42.86 -39.90 37.06
CA LEU A 589 -44.20 -40.36 36.72
C LEU A 589 -44.29 -41.88 36.80
N ILE A 590 -45.41 -42.27 37.41
CA ILE A 590 -45.83 -43.59 37.85
C ILE A 590 -46.01 -44.54 36.66
N ASN A 591 -45.52 -45.76 36.85
CA ASN A 591 -45.60 -46.89 35.94
C ASN A 591 -47.02 -47.48 35.96
N TYR A 592 -47.76 -47.43 34.85
CA TYR A 592 -48.97 -48.25 34.65
C TYR A 592 -48.83 -49.06 33.36
N ASN A 593 -48.62 -50.37 33.56
CA ASN A 593 -48.70 -51.40 32.54
C ASN A 593 -50.16 -51.73 32.21
N SER A 594 -50.55 -51.67 30.94
CA SER A 594 -51.41 -52.70 30.32
C SER A 594 -51.50 -52.56 28.80
N PRO A 595 -51.76 -53.67 28.08
CA PRO A 595 -51.11 -53.92 26.79
C PRO A 595 -52.02 -53.74 25.57
N LEU A 596 -51.32 -53.58 24.44
CA LEU A 596 -51.69 -53.85 23.05
C LEU A 596 -53.03 -54.57 22.81
N PHE A 597 -53.92 -53.89 22.08
CA PHE A 597 -54.82 -54.54 21.13
C PHE A 597 -54.35 -54.25 19.70
N LEU A 598 -53.88 -55.31 19.04
CA LEU A 598 -53.66 -55.41 17.60
C LEU A 598 -55.02 -55.50 16.91
N THR A 599 -55.34 -54.58 16.01
CA THR A 599 -56.33 -54.80 14.96
C THR A 599 -55.73 -54.43 13.61
N VAL A 600 -55.48 -55.47 12.82
CA VAL A 600 -55.12 -55.44 11.41
C VAL A 600 -56.40 -55.18 10.61
N THR A 601 -56.39 -54.14 9.77
CA THR A 601 -57.29 -54.05 8.62
C THR A 601 -56.48 -53.67 7.39
N VAL A 602 -56.35 -54.65 6.50
CA VAL A 602 -55.93 -54.54 5.10
C VAL A 602 -57.01 -53.78 4.33
N ILE A 603 -56.63 -52.91 3.38
CA ILE A 603 -57.23 -52.82 2.03
C ILE A 603 -56.31 -52.00 1.11
N LEU A 604 -56.05 -52.62 -0.04
CA LEU A 604 -55.36 -52.13 -1.23
C LEU A 604 -55.97 -50.84 -1.79
N PHE A 605 -55.16 -49.98 -2.42
CA PHE A 605 -55.50 -49.45 -3.75
C PHE A 605 -54.26 -48.99 -4.53
N PHE A 606 -54.26 -49.37 -5.81
CA PHE A 606 -53.26 -49.17 -6.85
C PHE A 606 -53.22 -47.74 -7.40
N ALA A 607 -52.17 -47.49 -8.20
CA ALA A 607 -52.09 -46.61 -9.37
C ALA A 607 -51.51 -45.20 -9.14
N GLN A 608 -50.73 -44.61 -10.05
CA GLN A 608 -49.83 -45.00 -11.15
C GLN A 608 -49.31 -43.67 -11.73
N PHE A 609 -48.20 -43.69 -12.48
CA PHE A 609 -47.90 -42.79 -13.61
C PHE A 609 -48.41 -41.33 -13.56
N ARG A 610 -47.52 -40.38 -13.29
CA ARG A 610 -46.88 -39.50 -14.30
C ARG A 610 -45.83 -38.61 -13.63
#